data_AF-A0A6F9BH99-F1
#
_entry.id   AF-A0A6F9BH99-F1
#
_cell.length_a   1.000
_cell.length_b   1.000
_cell.length_c   1.000
_cell.angle_alpha   90.00
_cell.angle_beta   90.00
_cell.angle_gamma   90.00
#
_symmetry.space_group_name_H-M   'P 1'
#
loop_
_entity.id
_entity.type
_entity.pdbx_description
1 polymer ?
#
loop_
_entity_poly.entity_id
_entity_poly.type
_entity_poly.pdbx_seq_one_letter_code
_entity_poly.pdbx_strand_id
1 'polypeptide(L)' 'MKKFNIRKVLNGLTASSSSASPQPGTNQNDVIQETLQSEHFQLCKTVRHGFPYRPSSMAFDPVQKILAIGTQSGA' A
#
# COMPACT_ATOMS: atom_id res chain seq x y z
N MET A 1 28.18 36.52 -34.73
CA MET A 1 27.17 36.19 -33.69
C MET A 1 27.67 34.98 -32.91
N LYS A 2 27.90 35.11 -31.60
CA LYS A 2 28.54 34.07 -30.78
C LYS A 2 27.54 32.96 -30.50
N LYS A 3 27.81 31.75 -31.02
CA LYS A 3 26.93 30.58 -30.98
C LYS A 3 26.85 30.04 -29.54
N PHE A 4 25.75 30.33 -28.84
CA PHE A 4 25.51 29.81 -27.49
C PHE A 4 25.12 28.32 -27.57
N ASN A 5 25.92 27.45 -26.97
CA ASN A 5 25.72 25.99 -26.94
C ASN A 5 24.90 25.58 -25.70
N ILE A 6 23.60 25.38 -25.87
CA ILE A 6 22.63 25.03 -24.80
C ILE A 6 22.90 23.64 -24.18
N ARG A 7 23.66 22.77 -24.87
CA ARG A 7 23.99 21.43 -24.37
C ARG A 7 24.75 21.41 -23.04
N LYS A 8 25.46 22.49 -22.68
CA LYS A 8 26.15 22.59 -21.39
C LYS A 8 25.27 23.04 -20.23
N VAL A 9 24.10 23.63 -20.49
CA VAL A 9 23.20 24.12 -19.43
C VAL A 9 22.39 22.95 -18.82
N LEU A 10 22.06 21.95 -19.62
CA LEU A 10 21.19 20.84 -19.20
C LEU A 10 21.88 19.85 -18.23
N ASN A 11 23.21 19.72 -18.28
CA ASN A 11 23.97 18.85 -17.37
C ASN A 11 23.98 19.36 -15.91
N GLY A 12 23.53 20.59 -15.65
CA GLY A 12 23.45 21.16 -14.30
C GLY A 12 22.23 20.69 -13.49
N LEU A 13 21.24 20.04 -14.12
CA LEU A 13 19.99 19.65 -13.44
C LEU A 13 19.96 18.18 -13.00
N THR A 14 20.89 17.33 -13.48
CA THR A 14 20.98 15.92 -13.08
C THR A 14 21.98 15.68 -11.95
N ALA A 15 22.65 16.72 -11.45
CA ALA A 15 23.63 16.63 -10.37
C ALA A 15 23.05 16.93 -8.98
N SER A 16 21.74 17.20 -8.85
CA SER A 16 21.09 17.36 -7.54
C SER A 16 20.93 16.05 -6.75
N SER A 17 21.62 14.97 -7.13
CA SER A 17 21.60 13.70 -6.39
C SER A 17 22.93 12.93 -6.44
N SER A 18 24.08 13.61 -6.28
CA SER A 18 25.31 12.92 -5.86
C SER A 18 26.25 13.79 -5.01
N SER A 19 26.04 13.68 -3.70
CA SER A 19 27.00 13.67 -2.59
C SER A 19 28.39 14.33 -2.77
N ALA A 20 28.65 15.38 -1.96
CA ALA A 20 29.99 15.66 -1.45
C ALA A 20 29.99 16.52 -0.17
N SER A 21 30.12 15.88 1.00
CA SER A 21 30.91 16.41 2.13
C SER A 21 31.39 15.26 3.03
N PRO A 22 32.67 15.21 3.44
CA PRO A 22 33.13 14.25 4.43
C PRO A 22 32.88 14.84 5.83
N GLN A 23 31.69 14.62 6.39
CA GLN A 23 31.43 14.84 7.82
C GLN A 23 31.44 13.50 8.57
N PRO A 24 32.23 13.36 9.66
CA PRO A 24 32.10 12.24 10.58
C PRO A 24 30.90 12.50 11.49
N GLY A 25 29.71 12.29 10.93
CA GLY A 25 28.44 12.36 11.64
C GLY A 25 27.61 11.20 11.15
N THR A 26 27.21 10.33 12.07
CA THR A 26 26.47 9.08 11.87
C THR A 26 25.25 9.26 10.95
N ASN A 27 25.41 9.10 9.63
CA ASN A 27 24.32 9.10 8.66
C ASN A 27 23.62 7.73 8.67
N GLN A 28 22.89 7.44 9.75
CA GLN A 28 22.02 6.25 9.83
C GLN A 28 20.75 6.37 8.96
N ASN A 29 20.57 7.51 8.26
CA ASN A 29 19.35 7.82 7.50
C ASN A 29 19.38 7.33 6.04
N ASP A 30 20.51 6.83 5.52
CA ASP A 30 20.63 6.39 4.11
C ASP A 30 20.16 4.93 3.86
N VAL A 31 19.69 4.23 4.89
CA VAL A 31 19.32 2.79 4.81
C VAL A 31 17.80 2.59 4.72
N ILE A 32 17.00 3.64 4.92
CA ILE A 32 15.55 3.52 4.90
C ILE A 32 15.06 3.66 3.46
N GLN A 33 14.65 2.55 2.86
CA GLN A 33 14.04 2.54 1.54
C GLN A 33 12.66 3.22 1.61
N GLU A 34 12.58 4.47 1.17
CA GLU A 34 11.35 5.29 1.23
C GLU A 34 10.32 4.95 0.13
N THR A 35 10.70 4.13 -0.86
CA THR A 35 9.79 3.68 -1.91
C THR A 35 9.07 2.41 -1.50
N LEU A 36 7.75 2.50 -1.31
CA LEU A 36 6.91 1.34 -1.05
C LEU A 36 6.84 0.44 -2.29
N GLN A 37 6.95 -0.87 -2.08
CA GLN A 37 6.86 -1.88 -3.12
C GLN A 37 5.51 -2.61 -3.06
N SER A 38 5.11 -3.28 -4.14
CA SER A 38 3.82 -3.98 -4.18
C SER A 38 3.72 -5.08 -3.13
N GLU A 39 4.83 -5.74 -2.79
CA GLU A 39 4.91 -6.78 -1.78
C GLU A 39 4.63 -6.28 -0.34
N HIS A 40 4.67 -4.97 -0.11
CA HIS A 40 4.24 -4.37 1.15
C HIS A 40 2.71 -4.32 1.29
N PHE A 41 1.98 -4.59 0.20
CA PHE A 41 0.52 -4.50 0.17
C PHE A 41 -0.11 -5.83 -0.22
N GLN A 42 -1.22 -6.16 0.46
CA GLN A 42 -2.05 -7.28 0.07
C GLN A 42 -3.52 -6.83 0.00
N LEU A 43 -4.14 -7.05 -1.16
CA LEU A 43 -5.57 -6.82 -1.32
C LEU A 43 -6.34 -8.11 -1.03
N CYS A 44 -7.22 -8.09 -0.03
CA CYS A 44 -8.06 -9.21 0.35
C CYS A 44 -9.48 -8.74 0.66
N LYS A 45 -10.48 -9.55 0.30
CA LYS A 45 -11.86 -9.36 0.77
C LYS A 45 -11.94 -9.84 2.21
N THR A 46 -12.33 -8.96 3.12
CA THR A 46 -12.35 -9.24 4.55
C THR A 46 -13.72 -9.71 5.03
N VAL A 47 -14.79 -9.03 4.60
CA VAL A 47 -16.16 -9.30 5.06
C VAL A 47 -17.17 -8.95 3.98
N ARG A 48 -18.37 -9.53 4.09
CA ARG A 48 -19.55 -9.13 3.32
C ARG A 48 -20.55 -8.49 4.28
N HIS A 49 -21.10 -7.35 3.89
CA HIS A 49 -22.11 -6.64 4.66
C HIS A 49 -23.51 -6.90 4.10
N GLY A 50 -24.53 -6.75 4.96
CA GLY A 50 -25.93 -6.95 4.61
C GLY A 50 -26.44 -8.36 4.93
N PHE A 51 -27.61 -8.67 4.39
CA PHE A 51 -28.28 -9.95 4.61
C PHE A 51 -27.92 -10.96 3.51
N PRO A 52 -27.73 -12.26 3.82
CA PRO A 52 -27.41 -13.25 2.82
C PRO A 52 -28.56 -13.44 1.82
N TYR A 53 -28.22 -13.71 0.55
CA TYR A 53 -29.20 -13.91 -0.49
C TYR A 53 -29.92 -15.26 -0.35
N ARG A 54 -31.26 -15.28 -0.53
CA ARG A 54 -32.12 -16.46 -0.43
C ARG A 54 -31.90 -17.26 0.87
N PRO A 55 -32.25 -16.68 2.04
CA PRO A 55 -32.31 -17.45 3.28
C PRO A 55 -33.33 -18.59 3.13
N SER A 56 -33.03 -19.75 3.70
CA SER A 56 -33.90 -20.92 3.66
C SER A 56 -34.15 -21.54 5.02
N SER A 57 -33.30 -21.27 6.01
CA SER A 57 -33.41 -21.82 7.36
C SER A 57 -32.81 -20.88 8.42
N MET A 58 -33.22 -21.05 9.68
CA MET A 58 -32.66 -20.32 10.82
C MET A 58 -32.72 -21.16 12.10
N ALA A 59 -31.77 -20.95 13.01
CA ALA A 59 -31.77 -21.56 14.35
C ALA A 59 -31.23 -20.57 15.38
N PHE A 60 -31.86 -20.49 16.55
CA PHE A 60 -31.48 -19.58 17.63
C PHE A 60 -31.12 -20.37 18.90
N ASP A 61 -29.97 -20.05 19.51
CA ASP A 61 -29.59 -20.55 20.83
C ASP A 61 -29.89 -19.49 21.90
N PRO A 62 -30.86 -19.72 22.82
CA PRO A 62 -31.23 -18.74 23.85
C PRO A 62 -30.20 -18.60 24.98
N VAL A 63 -29.34 -19.60 25.20
CA VAL A 63 -28.31 -19.55 26.25
C VAL A 63 -27.16 -18.66 25.78
N GLN A 64 -26.67 -18.88 24.56
CA GLN A 64 -25.56 -18.12 23.98
C GLN A 64 -26.01 -16.81 23.31
N LYS A 65 -27.30 -16.69 23.00
CA LYS A 65 -27.89 -15.56 22.28
C LYS A 65 -27.31 -15.41 20.86
N ILE A 66 -27.17 -16.54 20.17
CA ILE A 66 -26.62 -16.61 18.81
C ILE A 66 -27.72 -17.03 17.83
N LEU A 67 -27.75 -16.38 16.67
CA LEU A 67 -28.61 -16.71 15.54
C LEU A 67 -27.77 -17.25 14.38
N ALA A 68 -28.07 -18.48 13.95
CA ALA A 68 -27.55 -19.05 12.71
C ALA A 68 -28.59 -18.88 11.59
N ILE A 69 -28.14 -18.50 10.39
CA ILE A 69 -28.97 -18.34 9.19
C ILE A 69 -28.34 -19.18 8.08
N GLY A 70 -29.12 -20.11 7.51
CA GLY A 70 -28.72 -20.90 6.35
C GLY A 70 -29.35 -20.38 5.05
N THR A 71 -28.63 -20.50 3.96
CA THR A 71 -29.01 -20.09 2.59
C THR A 71 -29.27 -21.28 1.69
N GLN A 72 -29.99 -21.07 0.59
CA GLN A 72 -30.18 -22.12 -0.43
C GLN A 72 -28.86 -22.57 -1.10
N SER A 73 -27.81 -21.74 -1.05
CA SER A 73 -26.47 -22.10 -1.55
C SER A 73 -25.65 -22.92 -0.56
N GLY A 74 -26.16 -23.20 0.65
CA GLY A 74 -25.48 -23.98 1.67
C GLY A 74 -24.46 -23.20 2.51
N ALA A 75 -24.41 -21.87 2.36
CA ALA A 75 -23.79 -20.98 3.35
C ALA A 75 -24.70 -20.82 4.56
#